data_AF-A0A950GFF6-F1
#
_entry.id   AF-A0A950GFF6-F1
#
_cell.length_a   1.000
_cell.length_b   1.000
_cell.length_c   1.000
_cell.angle_alpha   90.00
_cell.angle_beta   90.00
_cell.angle_gamma   90.00
#
_symmetry.space_group_name_H-M   'P 1'
#
loop_
_entity.id
_entity.type
_entity.pdbx_description
1 polymer ?
#
loop_
_entity_poly.entity_id
_entity_poly.type
_entity_poly.pdbx_seq_one_letter_code
_entity_poly.pdbx_strand_id
1 'polypeptide(L)'
;MRIATYNVNGVNGRLSVLLRWLQQSAPDVVCLQELKAPREKFPEKPIREAGYGAIWHGQKSWNGVAILARGVDPIETRRGLPGEPDDFQSRYIEAAVHDIRIGCLYLPNGNPAPGPKFDYKLRWFERLIDYTGELLATGAPVVLAGDYNVMPTELDLQDGKLAGRCAVSARSAR
;
A
#
# COMPACT_ATOMS: atom_id res chain seq x y z
N MET A 1 -13.19 7.39 -13.56
CA MET A 1 -12.38 7.40 -12.32
C MET A 1 -11.10 6.61 -12.56
N ARG A 2 -9.94 7.13 -12.14
CA ARG A 2 -8.62 6.50 -12.24
C ARG A 2 -8.04 6.30 -10.85
N ILE A 3 -7.70 5.07 -10.53
CA ILE A 3 -7.05 4.69 -9.28
C ILE A 3 -5.64 4.23 -9.63
N ALA A 4 -4.64 4.74 -8.91
CA ALA A 4 -3.25 4.41 -9.12
C ALA A 4 -2.60 3.93 -7.82
N THR A 5 -1.60 3.06 -7.94
CA THR A 5 -0.72 2.69 -6.83
C THR A 5 0.71 3.01 -7.19
N TYR A 6 1.48 3.52 -6.24
CA TYR A 6 2.87 3.91 -6.44
C TYR A 6 3.70 3.74 -5.17
N ASN A 7 4.62 2.78 -5.20
CA ASN A 7 5.68 2.67 -4.19
C ASN A 7 6.71 3.78 -4.44
N VAL A 8 6.71 4.80 -3.59
CA VAL A 8 7.54 6.02 -3.76
C VAL A 8 8.93 5.87 -3.19
N ASN A 9 9.22 4.82 -2.42
CA ASN A 9 10.54 4.58 -1.81
C ASN A 9 11.16 5.86 -1.21
N GLY A 10 10.42 6.49 -0.28
CA GLY A 10 10.75 7.75 0.38
C GLY A 10 10.02 8.96 -0.18
N VAL A 11 8.89 9.33 0.43
CA VAL A 11 8.01 10.40 -0.08
C VAL A 11 8.69 11.76 -0.13
N ASN A 12 9.47 12.12 0.89
CA ASN A 12 10.13 13.42 0.96
C ASN A 12 11.28 13.54 -0.05
N GLY A 13 12.08 12.48 -0.21
CA GLY A 13 13.17 12.45 -1.18
C GLY A 13 12.69 12.47 -2.63
N ARG A 14 11.45 12.04 -2.89
CA ARG A 14 10.84 11.98 -4.23
C ARG A 14 9.67 12.94 -4.43
N LEU A 15 9.48 13.91 -3.54
CA LEU A 15 8.31 14.79 -3.56
C LEU A 15 8.15 15.52 -4.90
N SER A 16 9.22 16.07 -5.46
CA SER A 16 9.15 16.78 -6.75
C SER A 16 8.74 15.87 -7.91
N VAL A 17 9.12 14.58 -7.87
CA VAL A 17 8.71 13.57 -8.85
C VAL A 17 7.24 13.22 -8.66
N LEU A 18 6.82 13.00 -7.41
CA LEU A 18 5.43 12.72 -7.06
C LEU A 18 4.51 13.86 -7.53
N LEU A 19 4.81 15.12 -7.19
CA LEU A 19 3.97 16.26 -7.56
C LEU A 19 3.86 16.44 -9.07
N ARG A 20 4.98 16.27 -9.80
CA ARG A 20 4.97 16.30 -11.27
C ARG A 20 4.09 15.21 -11.86
N TRP A 21 4.18 13.99 -11.33
CA TRP A 21 3.36 12.88 -11.76
C TRP A 21 1.87 13.09 -11.43
N LEU A 22 1.54 13.63 -10.25
CA LEU A 22 0.17 13.97 -9.87
C LEU A 22 -0.44 15.02 -10.81
N GLN A 23 0.36 16.01 -11.22
CA GLN A 23 -0.07 17.03 -12.19
C GLN A 23 -0.32 16.44 -13.58
N GLN A 24 0.57 15.60 -14.08
CA GLN A 24 0.49 15.01 -15.43
C GLN A 24 -0.58 13.93 -15.53
N SER A 25 -0.57 13.00 -14.57
CA SER A 25 -1.44 11.83 -14.59
C SER A 25 -2.81 12.15 -14.02
N ALA A 26 -2.91 13.08 -13.08
CA ALA A 26 -4.16 13.51 -12.44
C ALA A 26 -5.14 12.36 -12.05
N PRO A 27 -4.67 11.30 -11.36
CA PRO A 27 -5.53 10.23 -10.86
C PRO A 27 -6.57 10.76 -9.87
N ASP A 28 -7.70 10.07 -9.74
CA ASP A 28 -8.74 10.41 -8.76
C ASP A 28 -8.35 9.92 -7.36
N VAL A 29 -7.71 8.74 -7.29
CA VAL A 29 -7.21 8.14 -6.05
C VAL A 29 -5.79 7.62 -6.25
N VAL A 30 -4.93 7.82 -5.25
CA VAL A 30 -3.55 7.29 -5.25
C VAL A 30 -3.24 6.57 -3.95
N CYS A 31 -2.84 5.32 -4.05
CA CYS A 31 -2.25 4.55 -2.96
C CYS A 31 -0.73 4.69 -3.02
N LEU A 32 -0.10 5.29 -2.00
CA LEU A 32 1.36 5.40 -1.90
C LEU A 32 1.92 4.38 -0.90
N GLN A 33 3.06 3.77 -1.23
CA GLN A 33 3.80 2.85 -0.35
C GLN A 33 5.25 3.32 -0.12
N GLU A 34 5.86 2.81 0.94
CA GLU A 34 7.21 3.17 1.39
C GLU A 34 7.40 4.68 1.59
N LEU A 35 6.51 5.33 2.36
CA LEU A 35 6.70 6.75 2.68
C LEU A 35 8.04 7.02 3.37
N LYS A 36 8.52 6.09 4.21
CA LYS A 36 9.75 6.20 5.02
C LYS A 36 9.85 7.49 5.83
N ALA A 37 8.70 8.01 6.24
CA ALA A 37 8.55 9.23 7.01
C ALA A 37 7.63 8.99 8.21
N PRO A 38 7.97 9.50 9.40
CA PRO A 38 7.02 9.53 10.51
C PRO A 38 5.85 10.48 10.20
N ARG A 39 4.77 10.39 10.99
CA ARG A 39 3.49 11.07 10.71
C ARG A 39 3.66 12.57 10.48
N GLU A 40 4.43 13.23 11.33
CA GLU A 40 4.69 14.67 11.34
C GLU A 40 5.61 15.16 10.21
N LYS A 41 6.23 14.24 9.46
CA LYS A 41 7.12 14.55 8.32
C LYS A 41 6.47 14.24 6.97
N PHE A 42 5.19 13.87 6.95
CA PHE A 42 4.47 13.71 5.69
C PHE A 42 4.25 15.08 5.01
N PRO A 43 4.50 15.21 3.70
CA PRO A 43 4.43 16.49 3.01
C PRO A 43 2.98 16.85 2.64
N GLU A 44 2.10 16.99 3.64
CA GLU A 44 0.66 17.26 3.45
C GLU A 44 0.42 18.57 2.69
N LYS A 45 1.05 19.67 3.11
CA LYS A 45 0.86 20.99 2.51
C LYS A 45 1.07 21.00 0.99
N PRO A 46 2.22 20.56 0.44
CA PRO A 46 2.41 20.55 -1.00
C PRO A 46 1.49 19.55 -1.73
N ILE A 47 1.07 18.47 -1.08
CA ILE A 47 0.07 17.54 -1.64
C ILE A 47 -1.31 18.23 -1.75
N ARG A 48 -1.72 18.97 -0.72
CA ARG A 48 -2.95 19.78 -0.74
C ARG A 48 -2.88 20.89 -1.78
N GLU A 49 -1.74 21.57 -1.90
CA GLU A 49 -1.52 22.59 -2.95
C GLU A 49 -1.59 21.99 -4.36
N ALA A 50 -1.25 20.71 -4.53
CA ALA A 50 -1.45 19.98 -5.78
C ALA A 50 -2.91 19.52 -6.01
N GLY A 51 -3.84 19.86 -5.11
CA GLY A 51 -5.27 19.57 -5.22
C GLY A 51 -5.69 18.20 -4.68
N TYR A 52 -4.90 17.59 -3.79
CA TYR A 52 -5.22 16.29 -3.20
C TYR A 52 -5.42 16.38 -1.69
N GLY A 53 -6.54 15.86 -1.20
CA GLY A 53 -6.68 15.48 0.20
C GLY A 53 -5.90 14.19 0.48
N ALA A 54 -5.53 13.96 1.74
CA ALA A 54 -4.65 12.85 2.10
C ALA A 54 -4.94 12.29 3.49
N ILE A 55 -4.84 10.97 3.62
CA ILE A 55 -4.62 10.29 4.89
C ILE A 55 -3.38 9.42 4.78
N TRP A 56 -2.64 9.25 5.87
CA TRP A 56 -1.40 8.48 5.86
C TRP A 56 -1.14 7.79 7.19
N HIS A 57 -0.42 6.68 7.13
CA HIS A 57 0.18 5.99 8.25
C HIS A 57 1.69 5.99 8.04
N GLY A 58 2.39 6.86 8.77
CA GLY A 58 3.85 7.00 8.67
C GLY A 58 4.60 6.08 9.65
N GLN A 59 5.84 5.76 9.32
CA GLN A 59 6.84 5.13 10.20
C GLN A 59 8.24 5.63 9.79
N LYS A 60 9.10 5.91 10.78
CA LYS A 60 10.44 6.42 10.52
C LYS A 60 11.30 5.34 9.83
N SER A 61 12.06 5.74 8.81
CA SER A 61 13.03 4.93 8.04
C SER A 61 12.47 3.76 7.23
N TRP A 62 11.29 3.24 7.57
CA TRP A 62 10.71 2.03 6.98
C TRP A 62 9.23 2.22 6.67
N ASN A 63 8.69 1.39 5.78
CA ASN A 63 7.26 1.25 5.50
C ASN A 63 6.58 2.61 5.20
N GLY A 64 5.31 2.72 5.62
CA GLY A 64 4.47 3.88 5.46
C GLY A 64 3.58 3.75 4.24
N VAL A 65 2.30 4.06 4.44
CA VAL A 65 1.27 4.03 3.40
C VAL A 65 0.42 5.30 3.45
N ALA A 66 -0.05 5.77 2.29
CA ALA A 66 -0.98 6.90 2.21
C ALA A 66 -2.05 6.66 1.14
N ILE A 67 -3.20 7.29 1.33
CA ILE A 67 -4.25 7.43 0.32
C ILE A 67 -4.39 8.92 0.02
N LEU A 68 -4.25 9.27 -1.25
CA LEU A 68 -4.53 10.61 -1.77
C LEU A 68 -5.83 10.57 -2.55
N ALA A 69 -6.66 11.61 -2.44
CA ALA A 69 -7.87 11.76 -3.23
C ALA A 69 -7.94 13.16 -3.83
N ARG A 70 -8.25 13.25 -5.13
CA ARG A 70 -8.26 14.52 -5.86
C ARG A 70 -9.52 15.33 -5.54
N GLY A 71 -9.33 16.55 -5.06
CA GLY A 71 -10.42 17.50 -4.78
C GLY A 71 -11.29 17.17 -3.57
N VAL A 72 -11.01 16.08 -2.84
CA VAL A 72 -11.74 15.66 -1.64
C VAL A 72 -10.76 15.10 -0.59
N ASP A 73 -11.15 15.15 0.69
CA ASP A 73 -10.41 14.45 1.74
C ASP A 73 -10.91 12.99 1.85
N PRO A 74 -10.02 11.98 1.81
CA PRO A 74 -10.40 10.60 2.09
C PRO A 74 -10.97 10.46 3.50
N ILE A 75 -12.07 9.72 3.65
CA ILE A 75 -12.66 9.45 4.98
C ILE A 75 -12.06 8.14 5.48
N GLU A 76 -11.16 8.22 6.46
CA GLU A 76 -10.51 7.05 7.05
C GLU A 76 -11.54 6.08 7.65
N THR A 77 -11.50 4.83 7.20
CA THR A 77 -12.35 3.74 7.71
C THR A 77 -11.56 2.73 8.54
N ARG A 78 -10.25 2.61 8.28
CA ARG A 78 -9.36 1.74 9.05
C ARG A 78 -7.90 2.18 8.96
N ARG A 79 -7.17 1.89 10.04
CA ARG A 79 -5.72 2.02 10.14
C ARG A 79 -5.13 0.74 10.72
N GLY A 80 -4.18 0.14 10.00
CA GLY A 80 -3.65 -1.18 10.33
C GLY A 80 -4.55 -2.32 9.85
N LEU A 81 -3.94 -3.47 9.60
CA LEU A 81 -4.65 -4.70 9.21
C LEU A 81 -5.11 -5.42 10.49
N PRO A 82 -6.39 -5.87 10.59
CA PRO A 82 -6.86 -6.57 11.78
C PRO A 82 -6.20 -7.95 11.94
N GLY A 83 -6.40 -8.58 13.10
CA GLY A 83 -5.95 -9.94 13.39
C GLY A 83 -4.66 -10.07 14.19
N GLU A 84 -3.89 -8.99 14.40
CA GLU A 84 -2.67 -9.01 15.23
C GLU A 84 -2.49 -7.63 15.92
N PRO A 85 -3.02 -7.42 17.13
CA PRO A 85 -3.03 -6.11 17.80
C PRO A 85 -1.64 -5.51 18.08
N ASP A 86 -0.63 -6.36 18.23
CA ASP A 86 0.75 -5.96 18.51
C ASP A 86 1.55 -5.65 17.22
N ASP A 87 0.94 -5.78 16.03
CA ASP A 87 1.58 -5.39 14.77
C ASP A 87 1.43 -3.89 14.51
N PHE A 88 2.43 -3.14 14.95
CA PHE A 88 2.49 -1.68 14.78
C PHE A 88 3.09 -1.23 13.43
N GLN A 89 3.33 -2.14 12.48
CA GLN A 89 3.93 -1.75 11.20
C GLN A 89 2.93 -0.98 10.32
N SER A 90 3.37 0.15 9.76
CA SER A 90 2.55 1.04 8.93
C SER A 90 2.36 0.53 7.50
N ARG A 91 1.70 -0.62 7.37
CA ARG A 91 1.55 -1.38 6.11
C ARG A 91 0.15 -1.36 5.52
N TYR A 92 -0.86 -0.89 6.25
CA TYR A 92 -2.24 -0.85 5.78
C TYR A 92 -2.96 0.41 6.26
N ILE A 93 -3.70 1.05 5.37
CA ILE A 93 -4.65 2.13 5.67
C ILE A 93 -5.82 2.04 4.70
N GLU A 94 -7.01 2.43 5.14
CA GLU A 94 -8.24 2.32 4.37
C GLU A 94 -9.08 3.59 4.48
N ALA A 95 -9.72 3.96 3.38
CA ALA A 95 -10.66 5.07 3.34
C ALA A 95 -11.83 4.81 2.40
N ALA A 96 -12.95 5.48 2.67
CA ALA A 96 -13.99 5.71 1.69
C ALA A 96 -13.62 6.94 0.83
N VAL A 97 -13.65 6.77 -0.50
CA VAL A 97 -13.43 7.83 -1.49
C VAL A 97 -14.39 7.60 -2.66
N HIS A 98 -15.24 8.57 -2.99
CA HIS A 98 -16.24 8.47 -4.07
C HIS A 98 -17.08 7.17 -4.01
N ASP A 99 -17.60 6.85 -2.83
CA ASP A 99 -18.42 5.64 -2.54
C ASP A 99 -17.70 4.30 -2.74
N ILE A 100 -16.37 4.30 -2.86
CA ILE A 100 -15.54 3.11 -2.96
C ILE A 100 -14.65 3.02 -1.73
N ARG A 101 -14.54 1.82 -1.17
CA ARG A 101 -13.58 1.55 -0.11
C ARG A 101 -12.22 1.22 -0.71
N ILE A 102 -11.24 2.05 -0.41
CA ILE A 102 -9.87 1.95 -0.90
C ILE A 102 -8.99 1.46 0.24
N GLY A 103 -8.42 0.26 0.10
CA GLY A 103 -7.36 -0.24 0.97
C GLY A 103 -5.99 -0.05 0.31
N CYS A 104 -5.12 0.73 0.93
CA CYS A 104 -3.73 0.92 0.51
C CYS A 104 -2.82 0.01 1.34
N LEU A 105 -2.08 -0.87 0.67
CA LEU A 105 -1.21 -1.84 1.33
C LEU A 105 0.26 -1.83 0.88
N TYR A 106 1.14 -2.14 1.82
CA TYR A 106 2.57 -2.43 1.59
C TYR A 106 2.92 -3.76 2.27
N LEU A 107 2.75 -4.86 1.53
CA LEU A 107 2.89 -6.22 2.03
C LEU A 107 4.35 -6.51 2.42
N PRO A 108 4.63 -7.24 3.52
CA PRO A 108 6.00 -7.57 3.91
C PRO A 108 6.78 -8.27 2.80
N ASN A 109 8.01 -7.82 2.54
CA ASN A 109 8.85 -8.42 1.50
C ASN A 109 9.17 -9.91 1.76
N GLY A 110 9.53 -10.23 3.01
CA GLY A 110 9.73 -11.60 3.48
C GLY A 110 11.14 -12.19 3.34
N ASN A 111 12.11 -11.46 2.76
CA ASN A 111 13.46 -12.01 2.57
C ASN A 111 14.36 -11.94 3.83
N PRO A 112 15.27 -12.91 4.03
CA PRO A 112 15.41 -14.15 3.25
C PRO A 112 14.32 -15.18 3.62
N ALA A 113 14.06 -16.10 2.69
CA ALA A 113 13.21 -17.27 2.92
C ALA A 113 14.06 -18.55 2.88
N PRO A 114 13.80 -19.54 3.76
CA PRO A 114 12.86 -19.49 4.88
C PRO A 114 13.37 -18.60 6.04
N GLY A 115 12.50 -18.27 7.00
CA GLY A 115 12.88 -17.56 8.22
C GLY A 115 11.78 -16.65 8.79
N PRO A 116 12.03 -16.01 9.94
CA PRO A 116 10.99 -15.28 10.69
C PRO A 116 10.35 -14.12 9.91
N LYS A 117 11.09 -13.50 8.97
CA LYS A 117 10.55 -12.47 8.08
C LYS A 117 9.58 -13.04 7.06
N PHE A 118 9.85 -14.24 6.55
CA PHE A 118 8.96 -14.94 5.65
C PHE A 118 7.73 -15.46 6.39
N ASP A 119 7.90 -16.00 7.59
CA ASP A 119 6.78 -16.44 8.44
C ASP A 119 5.84 -15.27 8.77
N TYR A 120 6.40 -14.08 9.05
CA TYR A 120 5.60 -12.86 9.22
C TYR A 120 4.85 -12.47 7.95
N LYS A 121 5.48 -12.58 6.77
CA LYS A 121 4.81 -12.34 5.48
C LYS A 121 3.60 -13.26 5.29
N LEU A 122 3.75 -14.56 5.58
CA LEU A 122 2.68 -15.53 5.45
C LEU A 122 1.51 -15.24 6.41
N ARG A 123 1.79 -14.98 7.69
CA ARG A 123 0.75 -14.56 8.65
C ARG A 123 0.06 -13.26 8.24
N TRP A 124 0.79 -12.33 7.63
CA TRP A 124 0.19 -11.09 7.11
C TRP A 124 -0.77 -11.37 5.94
N PHE A 125 -0.43 -12.33 5.06
CA PHE A 125 -1.33 -12.79 3.99
C PHE A 125 -2.61 -13.43 4.54
N GLU A 126 -2.50 -14.31 5.54
CA GLU A 126 -3.66 -14.95 6.18
C GLU A 126 -4.63 -13.89 6.72
N ARG A 127 -4.11 -12.91 7.49
CA ARG A 127 -4.90 -11.78 7.98
C ARG A 127 -5.54 -10.94 6.86
N LEU A 128 -4.81 -10.74 5.75
CA LEU A 128 -5.35 -10.01 4.60
C LEU A 128 -6.51 -10.78 3.96
N ILE A 129 -6.37 -12.10 3.79
CA ILE A 129 -7.40 -12.97 3.21
C ILE A 129 -8.66 -12.95 4.08
N ASP A 130 -8.52 -13.15 5.39
CA ASP A 130 -9.63 -13.13 6.33
C ASP A 130 -10.39 -11.80 6.28
N TYR A 131 -9.65 -10.69 6.38
CA TYR A 131 -10.25 -9.36 6.34
C TYR A 131 -10.87 -9.02 4.98
N THR A 132 -10.26 -9.49 3.88
CA THR A 132 -10.84 -9.32 2.55
C THR A 132 -12.16 -10.10 2.43
N GLY A 133 -12.29 -11.24 3.10
CA GLY A 133 -13.56 -11.97 3.22
C GLY A 133 -14.66 -11.11 3.86
N GLU A 134 -14.34 -10.40 4.95
CA GLU A 134 -15.27 -9.45 5.59
C GLU A 134 -15.66 -8.31 4.65
N LEU A 135 -14.66 -7.73 3.95
CA LEU A 135 -14.89 -6.65 2.98
C LEU A 135 -15.82 -7.09 1.85
N LEU A 136 -15.59 -8.27 1.27
CA LEU A 136 -16.43 -8.82 0.21
C LEU A 136 -17.86 -9.11 0.70
N ALA A 137 -18.03 -9.58 1.93
CA ALA A 137 -19.34 -9.84 2.51
C ALA A 137 -20.20 -8.59 2.67
N THR A 138 -19.60 -7.38 2.67
CA THR A 138 -20.36 -6.13 2.72
C THR A 138 -21.13 -5.83 1.42
N GLY A 139 -20.74 -6.44 0.30
CA GLY A 139 -21.28 -6.13 -1.03
C GLY A 139 -20.94 -4.73 -1.57
N ALA A 140 -20.18 -3.93 -0.81
CA ALA A 140 -19.73 -2.62 -1.26
C ALA A 140 -18.60 -2.73 -2.29
N PRO A 141 -18.43 -1.73 -3.19
CA PRO A 141 -17.24 -1.66 -4.05
C PRO A 141 -15.96 -1.48 -3.22
N VAL A 142 -14.99 -2.37 -3.43
CA VAL A 142 -13.70 -2.34 -2.73
C VAL A 142 -12.55 -2.44 -3.73
N VAL A 143 -11.49 -1.67 -3.49
CA VAL A 143 -10.20 -1.79 -4.19
C VAL A 143 -9.08 -1.95 -3.16
N LEU A 144 -8.34 -3.04 -3.24
CA LEU A 144 -7.11 -3.27 -2.48
C LEU A 144 -5.90 -3.04 -3.39
N ALA A 145 -5.34 -1.84 -3.32
CA ALA A 145 -4.24 -1.40 -4.16
C ALA A 145 -2.96 -1.23 -3.34
N GLY A 146 -1.82 -1.64 -3.90
CA GLY A 146 -0.58 -1.59 -3.16
C GLY A 146 0.57 -2.34 -3.81
N ASP A 147 1.63 -2.48 -3.03
CA ASP A 147 2.76 -3.33 -3.35
C ASP A 147 2.63 -4.63 -2.56
N TYR A 148 2.31 -5.70 -3.29
CA TYR A 148 2.10 -7.04 -2.73
C TYR A 148 3.40 -7.81 -2.49
N ASN A 149 4.56 -7.30 -2.93
CA ASN A 149 5.85 -7.99 -2.81
C ASN A 149 5.81 -9.46 -3.31
N VAL A 150 4.96 -9.74 -4.29
CA VAL A 150 4.76 -11.07 -4.88
C VAL A 150 4.65 -10.89 -6.38
N MET A 151 5.29 -11.80 -7.11
CA MET A 151 5.10 -12.00 -8.54
C MET A 151 4.16 -13.21 -8.68
N PRO A 152 2.87 -13.00 -9.02
CA PRO A 152 1.87 -14.06 -8.96
C PRO A 152 2.15 -15.21 -9.92
N THR A 153 2.66 -14.89 -11.10
CA THR A 153 2.90 -15.84 -12.18
C THR A 153 4.31 -15.70 -12.74
N GLU A 154 4.71 -16.69 -13.54
CA GLU A 154 5.99 -16.63 -14.26
C GLU A 154 6.05 -15.52 -15.30
N LEU A 155 4.89 -15.04 -15.78
CA LEU A 155 4.81 -13.91 -16.72
C LEU A 155 5.26 -12.59 -16.09
N ASP A 156 5.24 -12.51 -14.76
CA ASP A 156 5.69 -11.33 -14.01
C ASP A 156 7.23 -11.32 -13.82
N LEU A 157 7.92 -12.42 -14.19
CA LEU A 157 9.36 -12.57 -14.09
C LEU A 157 10.07 -12.13 -15.37
N GLN A 158 11.21 -11.46 -15.21
CA GLN A 158 12.15 -11.29 -16.31
C GLN A 158 12.65 -12.68 -16.77
N ASP A 159 12.48 -12.98 -18.06
CA ASP A 159 12.85 -14.24 -18.70
C ASP A 159 12.19 -15.51 -18.11
N GLY A 160 11.05 -15.36 -17.43
CA GLY A 160 10.33 -16.48 -16.80
C GLY A 160 11.08 -17.17 -15.65
N LYS A 161 12.17 -16.57 -15.15
CA LYS A 161 13.01 -17.14 -14.10
C LYS A 161 13.04 -16.26 -12.86
N LEU A 162 12.94 -16.90 -11.69
CA LEU A 162 13.14 -16.24 -10.40
C LEU A 162 14.61 -15.81 -10.30
N ALA A 163 14.89 -14.51 -10.46
CA ALA A 163 16.17 -13.95 -10.05
C ALA A 163 16.31 -14.19 -8.54
N GLY A 164 17.24 -15.07 -8.16
CA GLY A 164 17.25 -15.85 -6.92
C GLY A 164 17.44 -15.11 -5.60
N ARG A 165 16.83 -13.93 -5.39
CA ARG A 165 16.87 -13.21 -4.11
C ARG A 165 15.61 -12.41 -3.73
N CYS A 166 14.61 -12.24 -4.61
CA CYS A 166 13.62 -11.16 -4.36
C CYS A 166 12.13 -11.47 -4.56
N ALA A 167 11.71 -12.69 -4.89
CA ALA A 167 10.28 -12.96 -4.97
C ALA A 167 9.91 -14.35 -4.49
N VAL A 168 8.88 -14.36 -3.66
CA VAL A 168 8.12 -15.54 -3.35
C VAL A 168 7.09 -15.63 -4.47
N SER A 169 7.15 -16.68 -5.28
CA SER A 169 6.09 -16.97 -6.26
C SER A 169 4.80 -17.32 -5.50
N ALA A 170 3.62 -17.05 -6.07
CA ALA A 170 2.36 -17.45 -5.44
C ALA A 170 2.22 -18.97 -5.20
N ARG A 171 3.03 -19.81 -5.88
CA ARG A 171 3.05 -21.26 -5.65
C ARG A 171 3.74 -21.66 -4.34
N SER A 172 4.69 -20.86 -3.85
CA SER A 172 5.39 -21.12 -2.59
C SER A 172 4.68 -20.50 -1.37
N ALA A 173 3.51 -19.90 -1.58
CA ALA A 173 2.62 -19.37 -0.54
C ALA A 173 1.33 -20.22 -0.39
N ARG A 174 1.30 -21.44 -0.96
CA ARG A 174 0.24 -22.43 -0.74
C ARG A 174 0.76 -23.56 0.15
#